data_AF-A0A8H7Q766-F1
#
_entry.id   AF-A0A8H7Q766-F1
#
_cell.length_a   1.000
_cell.length_b   1.000
_cell.length_c   1.000
_cell.angle_alpha   90.00
_cell.angle_beta   90.00
_cell.angle_gamma   90.00
#
_symmetry.space_group_name_H-M   'P 1'
#
loop_
_entity.id
_entity.type
_entity.pdbx_description
1 polymer ?
#
loop_
_entity_poly.entity_id
_entity_poly.type
_entity_poly.pdbx_seq_one_letter_code
_entity_poly.pdbx_strand_id
1 'polypeptide(L)'
;MSSLTADEKYELISRNLQEVLGEAEIKKVLSERNLKLYWGTAPTGKPHLGYFVAMTKIADFLTADCEVTVLIADIHAFLDNMKAPLELVNHRAKYYEHLIKAVLTSIGVPIDKLKFVHGSSYQFSKEYAMDNFRLAATVTEHDAKKAGAEVVKQVDSPLLSGLIYPGMQALDEQYLGVDAQFGGVDQRKIFTFAEKYMPQLGYAKRAHLMNPMVPGLQGSKMSSSDPDSKIDLLDDPAAVKRKLKKAFCEIGNVTENGILSFIKSVWFPLKSLNNGKPEFTVERKEEYGGNQVYTKFEDMEEDFRTEKLHPGDLKAATTKALNELIAPVREAFDNAEMKELVELAYPTAKPAAKKEKKKKVKGQNKENEAPKANGDAKPAAETAPAAETAEKQ
;
A
#
# COMPACT_ATOMS: atom_id res chain seq x y z
N MET A 1 -7.51 34.41 5.02
CA MET A 1 -8.59 33.40 5.08
C MET A 1 -8.97 33.23 6.54
N SER A 2 -10.26 33.22 6.89
CA SER A 2 -10.68 32.94 8.26
C SER A 2 -10.24 31.54 8.68
N SER A 3 -9.83 31.35 9.93
CA SER A 3 -9.54 30.03 10.47
C SER A 3 -10.80 29.16 10.46
N LEU A 4 -10.70 27.94 9.94
CA LEU A 4 -11.80 26.96 9.95
C LEU A 4 -12.29 26.72 11.39
N THR A 5 -13.61 26.62 11.56
CA THR A 5 -14.25 26.20 12.81
C THR A 5 -13.98 24.72 13.11
N ALA A 6 -14.23 24.28 14.35
CA ALA A 6 -14.06 22.87 14.72
C ALA A 6 -14.92 21.92 13.88
N ASP A 7 -16.15 22.33 13.54
CA ASP A 7 -17.07 21.53 12.71
C ASP A 7 -16.59 21.46 11.26
N GLU A 8 -16.13 22.57 10.67
CA GLU A 8 -15.55 22.58 9.32
C GLU A 8 -14.27 21.73 9.24
N LYS A 9 -13.43 21.77 10.28
CA LYS A 9 -12.26 20.89 10.38
C LYS A 9 -12.67 19.43 10.46
N TYR A 10 -13.66 19.10 11.30
CA TYR A 10 -14.16 17.74 11.44
C TYR A 10 -14.69 17.21 10.10
N GLU A 11 -15.48 18.00 9.38
CA GLU A 11 -16.02 17.61 8.07
C GLU A 11 -14.89 17.29 7.06
N LEU A 12 -13.84 18.12 6.99
CA LEU A 12 -12.67 17.82 6.16
C LEU A 12 -11.94 16.54 6.61
N ILE A 13 -11.81 16.32 7.92
CA ILE A 13 -11.16 15.12 8.46
C ILE A 13 -11.98 13.87 8.11
N SER A 14 -13.30 13.89 8.30
CA SER A 14 -14.17 12.72 8.17
C SER A 14 -14.69 12.44 6.76
N ARG A 15 -14.74 13.43 5.85
CA ARG A 15 -15.28 13.22 4.50
C ARG A 15 -14.56 12.12 3.75
N ASN A 16 -15.31 11.38 2.93
CA ASN A 16 -14.84 10.27 2.10
C ASN A 16 -14.18 9.10 2.86
N LEU A 17 -14.25 9.07 4.19
CA LEU A 17 -13.89 7.90 4.98
C LEU A 17 -15.04 6.89 4.97
N GLN A 18 -14.68 5.61 5.03
CA GLN A 18 -15.66 4.53 5.17
C GLN A 18 -16.11 4.37 6.62
N GLU A 19 -15.21 4.59 7.58
CA GLU A 19 -15.48 4.43 9.00
C GLU A 19 -14.61 5.37 9.85
N VAL A 20 -15.18 5.87 10.94
CA VAL A 20 -14.51 6.68 11.96
C VAL A 20 -14.78 6.05 13.32
N LEU A 21 -13.73 5.72 14.06
CA LEU A 21 -13.80 5.31 15.47
C LEU A 21 -13.26 6.45 16.34
N GLY A 22 -13.97 6.78 17.42
CA GLY A 22 -13.55 7.85 18.34
C GLY A 22 -13.94 9.28 17.89
N GLU A 23 -15.11 9.44 17.23
CA GLU A 23 -15.61 10.75 16.79
C GLU A 23 -15.71 11.77 17.94
N ALA A 24 -16.19 11.34 19.11
CA ALA A 24 -16.37 12.22 20.27
C ALA A 24 -15.01 12.75 20.76
N GLU A 25 -13.98 11.90 20.77
CA GLU A 25 -12.62 12.25 21.15
C GLU A 25 -12.00 13.23 20.15
N ILE A 26 -12.20 13.01 18.84
CA ILE A 26 -11.75 13.95 17.80
C ILE A 26 -12.38 15.32 18.01
N LYS A 27 -13.71 15.38 18.15
CA LYS A 27 -14.45 16.64 18.34
C LYS A 27 -13.99 17.38 19.60
N LYS A 28 -13.75 16.65 20.69
CA LYS A 28 -13.19 17.22 21.92
C LYS A 28 -11.81 17.84 21.67
N VAL A 29 -10.90 17.13 21.00
CA VAL A 29 -9.57 17.68 20.68
C VAL A 29 -9.70 18.93 19.83
N LEU A 30 -10.53 18.90 18.78
CA LEU A 30 -10.75 20.04 17.87
C LEU A 30 -11.35 21.28 18.54
N SER A 31 -12.07 21.12 19.65
CA SER A 31 -12.56 22.26 20.44
C SER A 31 -11.46 22.99 21.23
N GLU A 32 -10.33 22.33 21.46
CA GLU A 32 -9.24 22.83 22.31
C GLU A 32 -7.98 23.19 21.51
N ARG A 33 -7.64 22.38 20.50
CA ARG A 33 -6.42 22.51 19.70
C ARG A 33 -6.52 21.77 18.36
N ASN A 34 -5.46 21.83 17.56
CA ASN A 34 -5.36 21.01 16.34
C ASN A 34 -5.14 19.53 16.65
N LEU A 35 -5.74 18.66 15.84
CA LEU A 35 -5.61 17.21 15.92
C LEU A 35 -4.21 16.78 15.46
N LYS A 36 -3.60 15.86 16.21
CA LYS A 36 -2.34 15.20 15.82
C LYS A 36 -2.66 13.80 15.35
N LEU A 37 -2.25 13.46 14.13
CA LEU A 37 -2.48 12.13 13.59
C LEU A 37 -1.26 11.59 12.85
N TYR A 38 -1.21 10.28 12.68
CA TYR A 38 -0.24 9.67 11.79
C TYR A 38 -0.85 8.72 10.77
N TRP A 39 -0.14 8.58 9.67
CA TRP A 39 -0.34 7.55 8.66
C TRP A 39 0.96 6.75 8.51
N GLY A 40 0.87 5.43 8.63
CA GLY A 40 2.00 4.53 8.48
C GLY A 40 2.10 3.97 7.07
N THR A 41 3.31 3.94 6.51
CA THR A 41 3.58 3.29 5.23
C THR A 41 4.86 2.48 5.28
N ALA A 42 4.77 1.21 4.88
CA ALA A 42 5.91 0.29 4.88
C ALA A 42 6.66 0.40 3.53
N PRO A 43 7.94 0.83 3.49
CA PRO A 43 8.72 1.00 2.27
C PRO A 43 9.09 -0.35 1.61
N THR A 44 8.10 -0.98 0.98
CA THR A 44 8.20 -2.30 0.34
C THR A 44 8.23 -2.17 -1.19
N GLY A 45 7.10 -2.31 -1.88
CA GLY A 45 7.01 -2.15 -3.34
C GLY A 45 7.13 -0.68 -3.78
N LYS A 46 7.15 -0.44 -5.11
CA LYS A 46 6.97 0.91 -5.65
C LYS A 46 5.52 1.38 -5.39
N PRO A 47 5.30 2.57 -4.80
CA PRO A 47 3.99 3.21 -4.70
C PRO A 47 3.37 3.40 -6.08
N HIS A 48 2.06 3.20 -6.12
CA HIS A 48 1.23 3.24 -7.32
C HIS A 48 0.05 4.18 -7.12
N LEU A 49 -0.82 4.33 -8.12
CA LEU A 49 -1.97 5.26 -8.06
C LEU A 49 -2.85 5.14 -6.82
N GLY A 50 -3.02 3.93 -6.26
CA GLY A 50 -3.70 3.74 -4.98
C GLY A 50 -3.20 4.62 -3.82
N TYR A 51 -1.93 5.06 -3.84
CA TYR A 51 -1.40 5.98 -2.82
C TYR A 51 -2.08 7.34 -2.87
N PHE A 52 -2.60 7.79 -4.01
CA PHE A 52 -3.34 9.05 -4.08
C PHE A 52 -4.57 9.06 -3.18
N VAL A 53 -5.19 7.92 -2.88
CA VAL A 53 -6.34 7.82 -1.97
C VAL A 53 -5.93 8.24 -0.55
N ALA A 54 -4.76 7.79 -0.09
CA ALA A 54 -4.22 8.22 1.19
C ALA A 54 -3.74 9.68 1.12
N MET A 55 -3.09 10.09 0.01
CA MET A 55 -2.57 11.45 -0.14
C MET A 55 -3.67 12.51 -0.20
N THR A 56 -4.83 12.22 -0.79
CA THR A 56 -5.99 13.15 -0.78
C THR A 56 -6.52 13.35 0.64
N LYS A 57 -6.56 12.30 1.47
CA LYS A 57 -6.91 12.46 2.89
C LYS A 57 -5.84 13.18 3.70
N ILE A 58 -4.55 12.93 3.45
CA ILE A 58 -3.47 13.71 4.07
C ILE A 58 -3.59 15.20 3.69
N ALA A 59 -3.92 15.50 2.43
CA ALA A 59 -4.21 16.86 1.99
C ALA A 59 -5.40 17.48 2.74
N ASP A 60 -6.48 16.73 2.98
CA ASP A 60 -7.59 17.18 3.83
C ASP A 60 -7.15 17.48 5.26
N PHE A 61 -6.34 16.60 5.87
CA PHE A 61 -5.86 16.78 7.23
C PHE A 61 -4.98 18.04 7.36
N LEU A 62 -4.06 18.25 6.42
CA LEU A 62 -3.23 19.46 6.38
C LEU A 62 -4.08 20.72 6.17
N THR A 63 -5.09 20.66 5.30
CA THR A 63 -6.04 21.76 5.07
C THR A 63 -6.88 22.06 6.31
N ALA A 64 -7.25 21.03 7.08
CA ALA A 64 -7.92 21.14 8.38
C ALA A 64 -6.97 21.59 9.52
N ASP A 65 -5.73 21.96 9.19
CA ASP A 65 -4.72 22.48 10.11
C ASP A 65 -4.16 21.45 11.11
N CYS A 66 -4.35 20.14 10.83
CA CYS A 66 -3.82 19.04 11.63
C CYS A 66 -2.29 18.95 11.59
N GLU A 67 -1.69 18.45 12.66
CA GLU A 67 -0.29 17.99 12.62
C GLU A 67 -0.25 16.56 12.10
N VAL A 68 0.35 16.37 10.92
CA VAL A 68 0.35 15.07 10.24
C VAL A 68 1.74 14.45 10.28
N THR A 69 1.84 13.27 10.87
CA THR A 69 3.07 12.47 10.84
C THR A 69 2.94 11.34 9.82
N VAL A 70 3.87 11.24 8.89
CA VAL A 70 4.04 10.07 8.03
C VAL A 70 5.12 9.20 8.64
N LEU A 71 4.71 8.04 9.17
CA LEU A 71 5.64 7.04 9.67
C LEU A 71 6.15 6.21 8.49
N ILE A 72 7.43 6.37 8.16
CA ILE A 72 8.16 5.48 7.28
C ILE A 72 8.52 4.22 8.09
N ALA A 73 7.67 3.21 7.96
CA ALA A 73 7.69 2.01 8.79
C ALA A 73 8.74 1.00 8.27
N ASP A 74 10.00 1.41 8.26
CA ASP A 74 11.16 0.63 7.80
C ASP A 74 11.33 -0.71 8.53
N ILE A 75 11.17 -0.74 9.85
CA ILE A 75 11.20 -2.00 10.61
C ILE A 75 10.04 -2.91 10.23
N HIS A 76 8.84 -2.36 10.06
CA HIS A 76 7.67 -3.12 9.61
C HIS A 76 7.87 -3.68 8.19
N ALA A 77 8.50 -2.93 7.29
CA ALA A 77 8.85 -3.40 5.96
C ALA A 77 9.84 -4.57 5.98
N PHE A 78 10.77 -4.58 6.94
CA PHE A 78 11.64 -5.72 7.19
C PHE A 78 10.88 -6.93 7.75
N LEU A 79 9.98 -6.70 8.71
CA LEU A 79 9.17 -7.76 9.36
C LEU A 79 8.12 -8.38 8.43
N ASP A 80 7.58 -7.63 7.46
CA ASP A 80 6.65 -8.13 6.44
C ASP A 80 7.37 -8.98 5.37
N ASN A 81 7.63 -10.23 5.75
CA ASN A 81 8.07 -11.31 4.88
C ASN A 81 9.43 -11.08 4.18
N MET A 82 10.37 -10.39 4.83
CA MET A 82 11.76 -10.20 4.37
C MET A 82 11.88 -9.79 2.88
N LYS A 83 10.92 -9.00 2.36
CA LYS A 83 10.91 -8.61 0.93
C LYS A 83 12.12 -7.76 0.53
N ALA A 84 12.83 -7.19 1.51
CA ALA A 84 14.01 -6.38 1.29
C ALA A 84 15.00 -6.49 2.47
N PRO A 85 16.31 -6.65 2.19
CA PRO A 85 17.35 -6.41 3.19
C PRO A 85 17.24 -5.00 3.79
N LEU A 86 17.66 -4.80 5.05
CA LEU A 86 17.59 -3.49 5.72
C LEU A 86 18.27 -2.37 4.93
N GLU A 87 19.40 -2.65 4.26
CA GLU A 87 20.07 -1.67 3.39
C GLU A 87 19.16 -1.19 2.25
N LEU A 88 18.45 -2.12 1.62
CA LEU A 88 17.50 -1.79 0.55
C LEU A 88 16.29 -1.02 1.10
N VAL A 89 15.83 -1.37 2.31
CA VAL A 89 14.76 -0.65 3.01
C VAL A 89 15.15 0.81 3.25
N ASN A 90 16.40 1.12 3.60
CA ASN A 90 16.86 2.49 3.81
C ASN A 90 16.77 3.35 2.53
N HIS A 91 17.15 2.80 1.38
CA HIS A 91 16.98 3.49 0.10
C HIS A 91 15.49 3.69 -0.25
N ARG A 92 14.66 2.67 -0.01
CA ARG A 92 13.21 2.77 -0.22
C ARG A 92 12.56 3.78 0.71
N ALA A 93 12.97 3.86 1.96
CA ALA A 93 12.47 4.83 2.92
C ALA A 93 12.66 6.26 2.40
N LYS A 94 13.90 6.61 1.99
CA LYS A 94 14.19 7.90 1.36
C LYS A 94 13.36 8.15 0.10
N TYR A 95 13.25 7.14 -0.77
CA TYR A 95 12.43 7.23 -1.96
C TYR A 95 10.96 7.54 -1.64
N TYR A 96 10.38 6.89 -0.63
CA TYR A 96 9.00 7.14 -0.18
C TYR A 96 8.83 8.57 0.32
N GLU A 97 9.75 9.07 1.15
CA GLU A 97 9.68 10.46 1.65
C GLU A 97 9.67 11.48 0.50
N HIS A 98 10.62 11.37 -0.43
CA HIS A 98 10.69 12.26 -1.59
C HIS A 98 9.45 12.16 -2.47
N LEU A 99 8.94 10.94 -2.69
CA LEU A 99 7.76 10.72 -3.52
C LEU A 99 6.49 11.31 -2.89
N ILE A 100 6.26 11.03 -1.60
CA ILE A 100 5.10 11.55 -0.85
C ILE A 100 5.14 13.08 -0.82
N LYS A 101 6.33 13.65 -0.55
CA LYS A 101 6.51 15.10 -0.55
C LYS A 101 6.24 15.71 -1.94
N ALA A 102 6.73 15.08 -3.01
CA ALA A 102 6.48 15.53 -4.38
C ALA A 102 4.98 15.48 -4.73
N VAL A 103 4.27 14.41 -4.35
CA VAL A 103 2.83 14.28 -4.57
C VAL A 103 2.04 15.32 -3.79
N LEU A 104 2.30 15.52 -2.49
CA LEU A 104 1.57 16.52 -1.70
C LEU A 104 1.86 17.95 -2.17
N THR A 105 3.09 18.21 -2.61
CA THR A 105 3.46 19.50 -3.22
C THR A 105 2.74 19.71 -4.55
N SER A 106 2.62 18.68 -5.40
CA SER A 106 1.91 18.79 -6.68
C SER A 106 0.41 18.98 -6.53
N ILE A 107 -0.17 18.50 -5.42
CA ILE A 107 -1.57 18.74 -5.06
C ILE A 107 -1.80 20.21 -4.64
N GLY A 108 -0.76 20.93 -4.21
CA GLY A 108 -0.84 22.34 -3.83
C GLY A 108 -1.41 22.56 -2.43
N VAL A 109 -1.17 21.63 -1.50
CA VAL A 109 -1.48 21.81 -0.07
C VAL A 109 -0.26 22.28 0.72
N PRO A 110 -0.43 23.10 1.77
CA PRO A 110 0.65 23.45 2.66
C PRO A 110 1.14 22.20 3.42
N ILE A 111 2.45 21.95 3.37
CA ILE A 111 3.09 20.79 4.00
C ILE A 111 3.96 21.17 5.20
N ASP A 112 3.79 22.36 5.77
CA ASP A 112 4.56 22.86 6.92
C ASP A 112 4.31 22.04 8.19
N LYS A 113 3.11 21.48 8.35
CA LYS A 113 2.73 20.58 9.44
C LYS A 113 2.91 19.10 9.12
N LEU A 114 3.49 18.78 7.96
CA LEU A 114 3.84 17.42 7.59
C LEU A 114 5.22 17.05 8.18
N LYS A 115 5.25 15.98 8.97
CA LYS A 115 6.48 15.43 9.56
C LYS A 115 6.71 14.03 9.04
N PHE A 116 7.95 13.71 8.68
CA PHE A 116 8.35 12.33 8.41
C PHE A 116 9.11 11.78 9.61
N VAL A 117 8.79 10.56 10.01
CA VAL A 117 9.47 9.84 11.10
C VAL A 117 9.78 8.44 10.59
N HIS A 118 11.02 8.00 10.78
CA HIS A 118 11.41 6.62 10.52
C HIS A 118 11.14 5.76 11.75
N GLY A 119 10.53 4.58 11.58
CA GLY A 119 10.27 3.66 12.70
C GLY A 119 11.55 3.31 13.47
N SER A 120 12.63 3.02 12.73
CA SER A 120 13.96 2.76 13.28
C SER A 120 14.52 3.85 14.20
N SER A 121 14.01 5.09 14.14
CA SER A 121 14.49 6.20 14.98
C SER A 121 14.11 6.07 16.46
N TYR A 122 13.05 5.32 16.80
CA TYR A 122 12.60 5.14 18.18
C TYR A 122 12.26 3.69 18.55
N GLN A 123 11.98 2.82 17.58
CA GLN A 123 11.53 1.44 17.84
C GLN A 123 12.63 0.53 18.43
N PHE A 124 13.87 1.00 18.48
CA PHE A 124 14.98 0.34 19.17
C PHE A 124 15.26 0.90 20.57
N SER A 125 14.52 1.93 20.99
CA SER A 125 14.69 2.51 22.33
C SER A 125 14.36 1.48 23.41
N LYS A 126 14.99 1.64 24.56
CA LYS A 126 14.79 0.75 25.71
C LYS A 126 13.33 0.75 26.16
N GLU A 127 12.70 1.92 26.13
CA GLU A 127 11.31 2.14 26.53
C GLU A 127 10.38 1.38 25.58
N TYR A 128 10.55 1.56 24.26
CA TYR A 128 9.74 0.88 23.25
C TYR A 128 9.91 -0.64 23.29
N ALA A 129 11.14 -1.11 23.47
CA ALA A 129 11.42 -2.54 23.63
C ALA A 129 10.72 -3.12 24.88
N MET A 130 10.74 -2.39 26.00
CA MET A 130 10.06 -2.83 27.22
C MET A 130 8.55 -2.90 27.05
N ASP A 131 7.94 -1.94 26.35
CA ASP A 131 6.50 -1.97 26.05
C ASP A 131 6.12 -3.11 25.10
N ASN A 132 6.99 -3.47 24.15
CA ASN A 132 6.80 -4.69 23.35
C ASN A 132 6.80 -5.94 24.22
N PHE A 133 7.70 -6.05 25.21
CA PHE A 133 7.68 -7.18 26.15
C PHE A 133 6.41 -7.19 27.01
N ARG A 134 5.91 -6.03 27.45
CA ARG A 134 4.63 -5.92 28.17
C ARG A 134 3.46 -6.37 27.31
N LEU A 135 3.42 -5.98 26.03
CA LEU A 135 2.42 -6.49 25.10
C LEU A 135 2.55 -8.00 24.91
N ALA A 136 3.75 -8.52 24.72
CA ALA A 136 3.99 -9.96 24.58
C ALA A 136 3.55 -10.78 25.82
N ALA A 137 3.58 -10.17 27.00
CA ALA A 137 3.09 -10.79 28.24
C ALA A 137 1.57 -10.71 28.42
N THR A 138 0.87 -9.92 27.61
CA THR A 138 -0.57 -9.60 27.78
C THR A 138 -1.43 -10.07 26.61
N VAL A 139 -0.89 -9.98 25.39
CA VAL A 139 -1.55 -10.31 24.14
C VAL A 139 -1.48 -11.82 23.91
N THR A 140 -2.61 -12.44 23.59
CA THR A 140 -2.63 -13.85 23.22
C THR A 140 -2.16 -14.03 21.78
N GLU A 141 -1.53 -15.18 21.47
CA GLU A 141 -1.14 -15.54 20.10
C GLU A 141 -2.33 -15.44 19.14
N HIS A 142 -3.51 -15.91 19.58
CA HIS A 142 -4.75 -15.85 18.81
C HIS A 142 -5.10 -14.42 18.42
N ASP A 143 -5.07 -13.48 19.36
CA ASP A 143 -5.47 -12.10 19.11
C ASP A 143 -4.46 -11.37 18.22
N ALA A 144 -3.16 -11.59 18.42
CA ALA A 144 -2.11 -11.08 17.54
C ALA A 144 -2.28 -11.59 16.10
N LYS A 145 -2.47 -12.90 15.92
CA LYS A 145 -2.68 -13.51 14.60
C LYS A 145 -3.94 -12.98 13.92
N LYS A 146 -5.04 -12.86 14.67
CA LYS A 146 -6.30 -12.31 14.17
C LYS A 146 -6.15 -10.84 13.75
N ALA A 147 -5.43 -10.03 14.54
CA ALA A 147 -5.21 -8.62 14.25
C ALA A 147 -4.45 -8.40 12.94
N GLY A 148 -3.39 -9.19 12.70
CA GLY A 148 -2.55 -9.08 11.50
C GLY A 148 -3.09 -9.76 10.24
N ALA A 149 -4.24 -10.44 10.29
CA ALA A 149 -4.68 -11.37 9.23
C ALA A 149 -4.86 -10.74 7.84
N GLU A 150 -5.23 -9.47 7.75
CA GLU A 150 -5.48 -8.77 6.47
C GLU A 150 -4.29 -7.93 5.99
N VAL A 151 -3.28 -7.77 6.85
CA VAL A 151 -2.20 -6.78 6.70
C VAL A 151 -0.87 -7.48 6.51
N VAL A 152 -0.56 -8.43 7.41
CA VAL A 152 0.63 -9.26 7.31
C VAL A 152 0.42 -10.30 6.23
N LYS A 153 1.43 -10.48 5.37
CA LYS A 153 1.37 -11.50 4.32
C LYS A 153 1.18 -12.89 4.93
N GLN A 154 0.11 -13.55 4.50
CA GLN A 154 -0.15 -14.94 4.87
C GLN A 154 0.77 -15.88 4.09
N VAL A 155 1.40 -16.81 4.80
CA VAL A 155 2.33 -17.82 4.27
C VAL A 155 2.05 -19.16 4.95
N ASP A 156 2.41 -20.27 4.29
CA ASP A 156 2.14 -21.63 4.78
C ASP A 156 2.77 -21.91 6.15
N SER A 157 3.91 -21.28 6.44
CA SER A 157 4.60 -21.35 7.73
C SER A 157 4.81 -19.94 8.29
N PRO A 158 3.82 -19.39 9.03
CA PRO A 158 3.89 -18.04 9.57
C PRO A 158 5.09 -17.82 10.49
N LEU A 159 5.76 -16.69 10.32
CA LEU A 159 6.90 -16.29 11.16
C LEU A 159 6.42 -15.54 12.41
N LEU A 160 7.22 -15.57 13.47
CA LEU A 160 6.98 -14.80 14.70
C LEU A 160 6.83 -13.30 14.44
N SER A 161 7.52 -12.77 13.42
CA SER A 161 7.42 -11.36 13.03
C SER A 161 5.99 -10.92 12.74
N GLY A 162 5.16 -11.81 12.18
CA GLY A 162 3.75 -11.52 11.89
C GLY A 162 2.88 -11.37 13.15
N LEU A 163 3.29 -11.97 14.27
CA LEU A 163 2.58 -11.85 15.56
C LEU A 163 3.00 -10.60 16.33
N ILE A 164 4.22 -10.12 16.13
CA ILE A 164 4.73 -8.90 16.78
C ILE A 164 4.20 -7.64 16.08
N TYR A 165 3.96 -7.72 14.77
CA TYR A 165 3.57 -6.58 13.92
C TYR A 165 2.40 -5.74 14.48
N PRO A 166 1.24 -6.31 14.88
CA PRO A 166 0.12 -5.49 15.34
C PRO A 166 0.42 -4.76 16.65
N GLY A 167 1.23 -5.38 17.52
CA GLY A 167 1.67 -4.76 18.77
C GLY A 167 2.57 -3.56 18.53
N MET A 168 3.52 -3.68 17.60
CA MET A 168 4.38 -2.56 17.21
C MET A 168 3.56 -1.40 16.63
N GLN A 169 2.66 -1.67 15.70
CA GLN A 169 1.81 -0.64 15.12
C GLN A 169 0.93 0.05 16.18
N ALA A 170 0.43 -0.68 17.18
CA ALA A 170 -0.32 -0.08 18.28
C ALA A 170 0.56 0.83 19.17
N LEU A 171 1.81 0.42 19.46
CA LEU A 171 2.73 1.25 20.24
C LEU A 171 3.13 2.53 19.50
N ASP A 172 3.18 2.51 18.17
CA ASP A 172 3.51 3.70 17.37
C ASP A 172 2.57 4.88 17.68
N GLU A 173 1.27 4.64 17.95
CA GLU A 173 0.33 5.68 18.38
C GLU A 173 0.82 6.45 19.61
N GLN A 174 1.36 5.73 20.59
CA GLN A 174 1.87 6.30 21.83
C GLN A 174 3.19 7.03 21.62
N TYR A 175 4.13 6.40 20.92
CA TYR A 175 5.50 6.93 20.77
C TYR A 175 5.58 8.09 19.77
N LEU A 176 4.63 8.19 18.83
CA LEU A 176 4.46 9.36 17.98
C LEU A 176 3.66 10.49 18.66
N GLY A 177 3.04 10.23 19.82
CA GLY A 177 2.31 11.24 20.59
C GLY A 177 1.08 11.78 19.85
N VAL A 178 0.33 10.89 19.18
CA VAL A 178 -0.84 11.26 18.36
C VAL A 178 -2.17 11.02 19.07
N ASP A 179 -3.19 11.71 18.57
CA ASP A 179 -4.60 11.57 18.97
C ASP A 179 -5.34 10.55 18.10
N ALA A 180 -4.91 10.39 16.84
CA ALA A 180 -5.55 9.50 15.88
C ALA A 180 -4.55 8.79 14.94
N GLN A 181 -4.97 7.62 14.44
CA GLN A 181 -4.29 6.93 13.34
C GLN A 181 -5.20 6.90 12.10
N PHE A 182 -4.61 7.18 10.94
CA PHE A 182 -5.26 7.05 9.64
C PHE A 182 -4.71 5.84 8.86
N GLY A 183 -5.59 5.09 8.21
CA GLY A 183 -5.24 4.00 7.29
C GLY A 183 -6.43 3.49 6.49
N GLY A 184 -6.24 2.41 5.74
CA GLY A 184 -7.34 1.74 5.04
C GLY A 184 -8.21 0.91 5.99
N VAL A 185 -9.42 0.55 5.54
CA VAL A 185 -10.30 -0.37 6.29
C VAL A 185 -9.72 -1.77 6.49
N ASP A 186 -8.74 -2.17 5.69
CA ASP A 186 -7.96 -3.40 5.91
C ASP A 186 -7.13 -3.36 7.21
N GLN A 187 -6.86 -2.16 7.76
CA GLN A 187 -6.18 -1.98 9.04
C GLN A 187 -7.11 -2.09 10.26
N ARG A 188 -8.43 -2.19 10.07
CA ARG A 188 -9.44 -2.14 11.14
C ARG A 188 -9.18 -3.13 12.29
N LYS A 189 -8.70 -4.33 11.96
CA LYS A 189 -8.37 -5.35 12.97
C LYS A 189 -7.17 -4.97 13.84
N ILE A 190 -6.19 -4.24 13.31
CA ILE A 190 -5.06 -3.70 14.10
C ILE A 190 -5.53 -2.50 14.93
N PHE A 191 -6.35 -1.62 14.36
CA PHE A 191 -6.90 -0.46 15.09
C PHE A 191 -7.72 -0.88 16.31
N THR A 192 -8.65 -1.83 16.13
CA THR A 192 -9.45 -2.38 17.25
C THR A 192 -8.60 -3.20 18.23
N PHE A 193 -7.48 -3.78 17.78
CA PHE A 193 -6.49 -4.38 18.66
C PHE A 193 -5.80 -3.32 19.53
N ALA A 194 -5.40 -2.18 18.97
CA ALA A 194 -4.82 -1.07 19.73
C ALA A 194 -5.80 -0.53 20.78
N GLU A 195 -7.08 -0.31 20.42
CA GLU A 195 -8.10 0.14 21.37
C GLU A 195 -8.31 -0.82 22.56
N LYS A 196 -8.09 -2.12 22.35
CA LYS A 196 -8.21 -3.15 23.40
C LYS A 196 -6.99 -3.19 24.31
N TYR A 197 -5.78 -3.11 23.75
CA TYR A 197 -4.55 -3.42 24.48
C TYR A 197 -3.79 -2.20 25.00
N MET A 198 -3.86 -1.05 24.33
CA MET A 198 -3.16 0.17 24.79
C MET A 198 -3.59 0.59 26.21
N PRO A 199 -4.88 0.52 26.61
CA PRO A 199 -5.29 0.80 27.98
C PRO A 199 -4.69 -0.14 29.03
N GLN A 200 -4.39 -1.39 28.66
CA GLN A 200 -3.80 -2.37 29.60
C GLN A 200 -2.34 -2.05 29.91
N LEU A 201 -1.67 -1.28 29.05
CA LEU A 201 -0.34 -0.71 29.30
C LEU A 201 -0.41 0.67 30.00
N GLY A 202 -1.61 1.17 30.30
CA GLY A 202 -1.82 2.50 30.90
C GLY A 202 -1.82 3.65 29.88
N TYR A 203 -1.88 3.35 28.58
CA TYR A 203 -1.93 4.35 27.52
C TYR A 203 -3.37 4.66 27.09
N ALA A 204 -3.59 5.89 26.59
CA ALA A 204 -4.89 6.29 26.08
C ALA A 204 -5.28 5.51 24.82
N LYS A 205 -6.59 5.36 24.57
CA LYS A 205 -7.10 4.94 23.26
C LYS A 205 -6.96 6.10 22.27
N ARG A 206 -6.74 5.78 20.99
CA ARG A 206 -6.71 6.75 19.89
C ARG A 206 -7.94 6.61 19.03
N ALA A 207 -8.27 7.68 18.32
CA ALA A 207 -9.27 7.64 17.28
C ALA A 207 -8.69 6.99 16.01
N HIS A 208 -9.55 6.36 15.21
CA HIS A 208 -9.13 5.68 13.98
C HIS A 208 -9.95 6.15 12.79
N LEU A 209 -9.26 6.56 11.73
CA LEU A 209 -9.84 7.10 10.50
C LEU A 209 -9.56 6.10 9.37
N MET A 210 -10.60 5.57 8.73
CA MET A 210 -10.46 4.48 7.76
C MET A 210 -10.98 4.85 6.37
N ASN A 211 -10.10 4.89 5.37
CA ASN A 211 -10.51 5.09 3.97
C ASN A 211 -11.01 3.78 3.33
N PRO A 212 -11.95 3.85 2.38
CA PRO A 212 -12.40 2.67 1.63
C PRO A 212 -11.26 2.05 0.81
N MET A 213 -11.38 0.76 0.52
CA MET A 213 -10.50 0.08 -0.43
C MET A 213 -10.87 0.50 -1.85
N VAL A 214 -9.90 1.02 -2.60
CA VAL A 214 -10.08 1.35 -4.01
C VAL A 214 -9.58 0.18 -4.87
N PRO A 215 -10.42 -0.38 -5.75
CA PRO A 215 -10.00 -1.48 -6.61
C PRO A 215 -8.87 -1.05 -7.55
N GLY A 216 -8.06 -2.02 -7.96
CA GLY A 216 -7.02 -1.83 -8.97
C GLY A 216 -7.60 -1.61 -10.36
N LEU A 217 -6.72 -1.28 -11.31
CA LEU A 217 -7.11 -0.97 -12.69
C LEU A 217 -7.77 -2.15 -13.41
N GLN A 218 -7.59 -3.38 -12.93
CA GLN A 218 -8.21 -4.58 -13.47
C GLN A 218 -9.51 -4.97 -12.75
N GLY A 219 -10.07 -4.11 -11.90
CA GLY A 219 -11.30 -4.41 -11.15
C GLY A 219 -11.10 -5.34 -9.94
N SER A 220 -9.87 -5.81 -9.70
CA SER A 220 -9.49 -6.65 -8.56
C SER A 220 -8.45 -5.97 -7.66
N LYS A 221 -8.03 -6.62 -6.56
CA LYS A 221 -7.02 -6.07 -5.64
C LYS A 221 -5.71 -5.82 -6.40
N MET A 222 -5.13 -4.62 -6.26
CA MET A 222 -3.84 -4.28 -6.88
C MET A 222 -2.76 -5.25 -6.40
N SER A 223 -2.14 -5.99 -7.33
CA SER A 223 -1.10 -6.95 -7.01
C SER A 223 0.27 -6.33 -7.23
N SER A 224 1.16 -6.43 -6.25
CA SER A 224 2.56 -6.04 -6.42
C SER A 224 3.32 -6.94 -7.40
N SER A 225 2.80 -8.12 -7.75
CA SER A 225 3.49 -9.12 -8.59
C SER A 225 3.17 -9.03 -10.08
N ASP A 226 2.10 -8.33 -10.47
CA ASP A 226 1.77 -8.08 -11.87
C ASP A 226 2.14 -6.61 -12.23
N PRO A 227 3.20 -6.39 -13.04
CA PRO A 227 3.64 -5.05 -13.42
C PRO A 227 2.61 -4.25 -14.22
N ASP A 228 1.68 -4.93 -14.92
CA ASP A 228 0.61 -4.27 -15.68
C ASP A 228 -0.64 -4.04 -14.81
N SER A 229 -0.70 -4.59 -13.59
CA SER A 229 -1.85 -4.45 -12.69
C SER A 229 -1.96 -3.10 -11.99
N LYS A 230 -0.92 -2.27 -12.12
CA LYS A 230 -0.80 -0.99 -11.42
C LYS A 230 -0.04 0.03 -12.24
N ILE A 231 -0.39 1.29 -12.10
CA ILE A 231 0.39 2.43 -12.63
C ILE A 231 1.26 2.96 -11.51
N ASP A 232 2.57 2.93 -11.71
CA ASP A 232 3.54 3.49 -10.78
C ASP A 232 3.56 5.02 -10.92
N LEU A 233 3.86 5.72 -9.83
CA LEU A 233 3.86 7.20 -9.81
C LEU A 233 4.98 7.84 -10.65
N LEU A 234 5.87 7.03 -11.25
CA LEU A 234 6.93 7.46 -12.16
C LEU A 234 6.83 6.81 -13.54
N ASP A 235 5.75 6.05 -13.83
CA ASP A 235 5.53 5.50 -15.18
C ASP A 235 5.47 6.64 -16.20
N ASP A 236 6.16 6.49 -17.33
CA ASP A 236 6.10 7.45 -18.44
C ASP A 236 4.69 7.47 -19.12
N PRO A 237 4.38 8.50 -19.92
CA PRO A 237 3.07 8.59 -20.58
C PRO A 237 2.68 7.38 -21.45
N ALA A 238 3.65 6.73 -22.09
CA ALA A 238 3.39 5.56 -22.92
C ALA A 238 3.08 4.33 -22.07
N ALA A 239 3.75 4.17 -20.92
CA ALA A 239 3.46 3.13 -19.94
C ALA A 239 2.06 3.30 -19.33
N VAL A 240 1.68 4.51 -18.91
CA VAL A 240 0.33 4.84 -18.43
C VAL A 240 -0.72 4.45 -19.47
N LYS A 241 -0.55 4.90 -20.72
CA LYS A 241 -1.47 4.60 -21.83
C LYS A 241 -1.59 3.10 -22.08
N ARG A 242 -0.46 2.38 -22.09
CA ARG A 242 -0.44 0.92 -22.31
C ARG A 242 -1.20 0.18 -21.21
N LYS A 243 -0.96 0.54 -19.94
CA LYS A 243 -1.59 -0.09 -18.78
C LYS A 243 -3.10 0.20 -18.72
N LEU A 244 -3.53 1.45 -18.94
CA LEU A 244 -4.96 1.78 -19.02
C LEU A 244 -5.67 1.13 -20.20
N LYS A 245 -4.99 0.94 -21.34
CA LYS A 245 -5.59 0.21 -22.46
C LYS A 245 -5.97 -1.23 -22.06
N LYS A 246 -5.11 -1.88 -21.25
CA LYS A 246 -5.32 -3.24 -20.72
C LYS A 246 -6.24 -3.31 -19.51
N ALA A 247 -6.55 -2.20 -18.85
CA ALA A 247 -7.46 -2.14 -17.71
C ALA A 247 -8.82 -2.75 -18.07
N PHE A 248 -9.42 -3.47 -17.13
CA PHE A 248 -10.78 -3.98 -17.28
C PHE A 248 -11.76 -2.81 -17.21
N CYS A 249 -12.63 -2.70 -18.21
CA CYS A 249 -13.62 -1.63 -18.32
C CYS A 249 -14.70 -2.09 -19.31
N GLU A 250 -15.61 -2.91 -18.82
CA GLU A 250 -16.78 -3.37 -19.54
C GLU A 250 -17.83 -2.25 -19.62
N ILE A 251 -18.48 -2.09 -20.77
CA ILE A 251 -19.51 -1.07 -20.96
C ILE A 251 -20.68 -1.31 -19.99
N GLY A 252 -21.24 -0.26 -19.39
CA GLY A 252 -22.32 -0.39 -18.40
C GLY A 252 -21.89 -0.84 -17.00
N ASN A 253 -20.72 -1.50 -16.85
CA ASN A 253 -20.26 -2.03 -15.58
C ASN A 253 -19.63 -0.94 -14.69
N VAL A 254 -20.35 -0.56 -13.63
CA VAL A 254 -19.91 0.46 -12.66
C VAL A 254 -19.34 -0.13 -11.37
N THR A 255 -19.57 -1.42 -11.08
CA THR A 255 -19.21 -2.05 -9.80
C THR A 255 -17.77 -2.53 -9.76
N GLU A 256 -17.27 -3.12 -10.85
CA GLU A 256 -15.90 -3.68 -10.91
C GLU A 256 -15.00 -2.84 -11.83
N ASN A 257 -15.16 -1.52 -11.74
CA ASN A 257 -14.51 -0.58 -12.65
C ASN A 257 -13.44 0.25 -11.92
N GLY A 258 -12.19 -0.18 -12.05
CA GLY A 258 -11.04 0.50 -11.45
C GLY A 258 -10.82 1.91 -11.97
N ILE A 259 -11.26 2.21 -13.20
CA ILE A 259 -11.13 3.54 -13.81
C ILE A 259 -12.13 4.50 -13.17
N LEU A 260 -13.42 4.12 -13.11
CA LEU A 260 -14.44 4.92 -12.42
C LEU A 260 -14.09 5.09 -10.93
N SER A 261 -13.59 4.03 -10.29
CA SER A 261 -13.17 4.08 -8.89
C SER A 261 -12.02 5.07 -8.65
N PHE A 262 -11.05 5.14 -9.57
CA PHE A 262 -9.99 6.16 -9.51
C PHE A 262 -10.58 7.57 -9.66
N ILE A 263 -11.47 7.79 -10.62
CA ILE A 263 -12.07 9.10 -10.85
C ILE A 263 -12.86 9.56 -9.61
N LYS A 264 -13.67 8.67 -9.03
CA LYS A 264 -14.45 8.91 -7.81
C LYS A 264 -13.59 9.20 -6.59
N SER A 265 -12.60 8.35 -6.31
CA SER A 265 -11.88 8.36 -5.04
C SER A 265 -10.61 9.21 -5.05
N VAL A 266 -10.11 9.57 -6.23
CA VAL A 266 -8.90 10.38 -6.39
C VAL A 266 -9.19 11.67 -7.13
N TRP A 267 -9.66 11.60 -8.38
CA TRP A 267 -9.73 12.80 -9.23
C TRP A 267 -10.69 13.86 -8.69
N PHE A 268 -11.96 13.49 -8.46
CA PHE A 268 -12.96 14.44 -7.95
C PHE A 268 -12.57 15.03 -6.58
N PRO A 269 -12.19 14.23 -5.57
CA PRO A 269 -11.72 14.76 -4.28
C PRO A 269 -10.54 15.71 -4.43
N LEU A 270 -9.53 15.34 -5.23
CA LEU A 270 -8.34 16.17 -5.45
C LEU A 270 -8.67 17.49 -6.13
N LYS A 271 -9.53 17.47 -7.16
CA LYS A 271 -9.98 18.70 -7.85
C LYS A 271 -10.97 19.54 -7.03
N SER A 272 -11.51 19.00 -5.95
CA SER A 272 -12.35 19.74 -4.99
C SER A 272 -11.55 20.40 -3.87
N LEU A 273 -10.24 20.12 -3.76
CA LEU A 273 -9.36 20.79 -2.79
C LEU A 273 -9.26 22.29 -3.10
N ASN A 274 -8.94 23.09 -2.09
CA ASN A 274 -8.74 24.54 -2.21
C ASN A 274 -9.94 25.30 -2.85
N ASN A 275 -11.18 24.90 -2.52
CA ASN A 275 -12.43 25.40 -3.12
C ASN A 275 -12.50 25.21 -4.65
N GLY A 276 -11.76 24.24 -5.17
CA GLY A 276 -11.81 23.86 -6.58
C GLY A 276 -13.19 23.35 -6.96
N LYS A 277 -13.58 23.62 -8.20
CA LYS A 277 -14.78 23.04 -8.81
C LYS A 277 -14.32 21.80 -9.56
N PRO A 278 -14.61 20.59 -9.08
CA PRO A 278 -14.14 19.40 -9.74
C PRO A 278 -14.83 19.26 -11.10
N GLU A 279 -14.02 19.07 -12.13
CA GLU A 279 -14.49 18.76 -13.47
C GLU A 279 -13.67 17.60 -14.05
N PHE A 280 -14.32 16.78 -14.87
CA PHE A 280 -13.66 15.75 -15.65
C PHE A 280 -14.16 15.81 -17.09
N THR A 281 -13.23 16.05 -18.01
CA THR A 281 -13.54 16.23 -19.43
C THR A 281 -13.25 14.94 -20.19
N VAL A 282 -14.28 14.42 -20.86
CA VAL A 282 -14.16 13.33 -21.83
C VAL A 282 -14.17 13.94 -23.22
N GLU A 283 -13.01 13.91 -23.87
CA GLU A 283 -12.88 14.35 -25.26
C GLU A 283 -13.37 13.26 -26.21
N ARG A 284 -14.37 13.59 -27.04
CA ARG A 284 -14.93 12.68 -28.03
C ARG A 284 -15.14 13.43 -29.33
N LYS A 285 -15.09 12.70 -30.44
CA LYS A 285 -15.40 13.27 -31.75
C LYS A 285 -16.86 13.72 -31.80
N GLU A 286 -17.13 14.74 -32.62
CA GLU A 286 -18.48 15.25 -32.92
C GLU A 286 -19.47 14.15 -33.29
N GLU A 287 -19.02 13.15 -34.08
CA GLU A 287 -19.83 11.99 -34.51
C GLU A 287 -20.36 11.11 -33.35
N TYR A 288 -19.79 11.25 -32.15
CA TYR A 288 -20.18 10.54 -30.93
C TYR A 288 -20.71 11.47 -29.84
N GLY A 289 -21.21 12.65 -30.21
CA GLY A 289 -21.82 13.62 -29.27
C GLY A 289 -20.86 14.68 -28.72
N GLY A 290 -19.62 14.74 -29.23
CA GLY A 290 -18.65 15.78 -28.87
C GLY A 290 -18.10 15.67 -27.44
N ASN A 291 -17.29 16.65 -27.06
CA ASN A 291 -16.68 16.73 -25.73
C ASN A 291 -17.76 16.82 -24.65
N GLN A 292 -17.59 16.05 -23.57
CA GLN A 292 -18.50 16.07 -22.43
C GLN A 292 -17.73 16.42 -21.16
N VAL A 293 -18.29 17.34 -20.36
CA VAL A 293 -17.70 17.79 -19.10
C VAL A 293 -18.61 17.36 -17.96
N TYR A 294 -18.06 16.60 -17.03
CA TYR A 294 -18.75 16.13 -15.83
C TYR A 294 -18.30 16.95 -14.62
N THR A 295 -19.25 17.59 -13.93
CA THR A 295 -19.00 18.34 -12.68
C THR A 295 -19.35 17.55 -11.43
N LYS A 296 -20.05 16.42 -11.60
CA LYS A 296 -20.37 15.44 -10.57
C LYS A 296 -20.02 14.05 -11.07
N PHE A 297 -19.52 13.21 -10.16
CA PHE A 297 -19.16 11.84 -10.52
C PHE A 297 -20.40 11.00 -10.86
N GLU A 298 -21.51 11.26 -10.17
CA GLU A 298 -22.77 10.52 -10.32
C GLU A 298 -23.33 10.63 -11.75
N ASP A 299 -23.20 11.81 -12.37
CA ASP A 299 -23.64 12.02 -13.76
C ASP A 299 -22.80 11.19 -14.74
N MET A 300 -21.49 11.06 -14.48
CA MET A 300 -20.60 10.20 -15.27
C MET A 300 -20.89 8.72 -15.06
N GLU A 301 -21.12 8.32 -13.81
CA GLU A 301 -21.44 6.93 -13.47
C GLU A 301 -22.73 6.50 -14.16
N GLU A 302 -23.76 7.36 -14.18
CA GLU A 302 -25.04 7.08 -14.85
C GLU A 302 -24.91 7.04 -16.38
N ASP A 303 -24.14 7.95 -16.98
CA ASP A 303 -23.87 7.90 -18.42
C ASP A 303 -23.07 6.67 -18.82
N PHE A 304 -22.15 6.19 -17.97
CA PHE A 304 -21.45 4.94 -18.20
C PHE A 304 -22.37 3.74 -18.05
N ARG A 305 -23.23 3.73 -17.02
CA ARG A 305 -24.23 2.68 -16.76
C ARG A 305 -25.24 2.56 -17.89
N THR A 306 -25.69 3.68 -18.44
CA THR A 306 -26.65 3.76 -19.56
C THR A 306 -25.97 3.69 -20.94
N GLU A 307 -24.70 3.31 -20.98
CA GLU A 307 -23.91 3.07 -22.20
C GLU A 307 -23.71 4.31 -23.11
N LYS A 308 -24.00 5.52 -22.60
CA LYS A 308 -23.75 6.79 -23.30
C LYS A 308 -22.29 7.19 -23.28
N LEU A 309 -21.52 6.69 -22.31
CA LEU A 309 -20.07 6.88 -22.22
C LEU A 309 -19.35 5.57 -22.55
N HIS A 310 -18.65 5.55 -23.68
CA HIS A 310 -17.94 4.36 -24.14
C HIS A 310 -16.64 4.12 -23.34
N PRO A 311 -16.27 2.86 -23.02
CA PRO A 311 -15.04 2.54 -22.28
C PRO A 311 -13.75 3.09 -22.90
N GLY A 312 -13.68 3.17 -24.23
CA GLY A 312 -12.52 3.73 -24.95
C GLY A 312 -12.30 5.21 -24.65
N ASP A 313 -13.37 5.99 -24.60
CA ASP A 313 -13.32 7.43 -24.34
C ASP A 313 -13.00 7.69 -22.87
N LEU A 314 -13.61 6.93 -21.96
CA LEU A 314 -13.30 6.97 -20.53
C LEU A 314 -11.82 6.65 -20.27
N LYS A 315 -11.27 5.61 -20.92
CA LYS A 315 -9.84 5.26 -20.84
C LYS A 315 -8.94 6.37 -21.38
N ALA A 316 -9.30 6.99 -22.50
CA ALA A 316 -8.52 8.06 -23.10
C ALA A 316 -8.49 9.31 -22.22
N ALA A 317 -9.66 9.74 -21.74
CA ALA A 317 -9.80 10.86 -20.81
C ALA A 317 -9.02 10.63 -19.51
N THR A 318 -9.14 9.43 -18.93
CA THR A 318 -8.40 9.05 -17.71
C THR A 318 -6.89 9.04 -17.96
N THR A 319 -6.44 8.60 -19.14
CA THR A 319 -5.01 8.63 -19.50
C THR A 319 -4.46 10.05 -19.51
N LYS A 320 -5.23 11.01 -20.05
CA LYS A 320 -4.86 12.42 -20.05
C LYS A 320 -4.78 12.96 -18.61
N ALA A 321 -5.86 12.78 -17.85
CA ALA A 321 -5.97 13.18 -16.45
C ALA A 321 -4.83 12.63 -15.57
N LEU A 322 -4.51 11.35 -15.69
CA LEU A 322 -3.39 10.74 -14.95
C LEU A 322 -2.04 11.32 -15.34
N ASN A 323 -1.80 11.57 -16.62
CA ASN A 323 -0.54 12.16 -17.05
C ASN A 323 -0.36 13.58 -16.53
N GLU A 324 -1.43 14.38 -16.52
CA GLU A 324 -1.42 15.72 -15.91
C GLU A 324 -1.14 15.65 -14.41
N LEU A 325 -1.77 14.71 -13.70
CA LEU A 325 -1.59 14.53 -12.25
C LEU A 325 -0.17 14.09 -11.88
N ILE A 326 0.43 13.21 -12.68
CA ILE A 326 1.73 12.58 -12.38
C ILE A 326 2.90 13.40 -12.95
N ALA A 327 2.68 14.26 -13.94
CA ALA A 327 3.74 15.03 -14.58
C ALA A 327 4.64 15.80 -13.60
N PRO A 328 4.12 16.55 -12.61
CA PRO A 328 4.98 17.26 -11.64
C PRO A 328 5.80 16.30 -10.76
N VAL A 329 5.27 15.11 -10.49
CA VAL A 329 5.99 14.07 -9.72
C VAL A 329 7.15 13.51 -10.53
N ARG A 330 6.96 13.28 -11.85
CA ARG A 330 8.06 12.85 -12.74
C ARG A 330 9.13 13.91 -12.83
N GLU A 331 8.74 15.18 -12.97
CA GLU A 331 9.65 16.32 -13.03
C GLU A 331 10.50 16.44 -11.75
N ALA A 332 9.88 16.27 -10.57
CA ALA A 332 10.60 16.26 -9.29
C ALA A 332 11.67 15.15 -9.20
N PHE A 333 11.52 14.07 -9.98
CA PHE A 333 12.46 12.94 -10.06
C PHE A 333 13.38 13.01 -11.28
N ASP A 334 13.28 14.04 -12.13
CA ASP A 334 14.07 14.18 -13.35
C ASP A 334 15.44 14.84 -13.13
N ASN A 335 16.15 14.41 -12.07
CA ASN A 335 17.51 14.84 -11.78
C ASN A 335 18.39 13.63 -11.42
N ALA A 336 19.71 13.80 -11.47
CA ALA A 336 20.67 12.71 -11.32
C ALA A 336 20.53 12.00 -9.95
N GLU A 337 20.39 12.77 -8.88
CA GLU A 337 20.27 12.27 -7.50
C GLU A 337 19.01 11.40 -7.32
N MET A 338 17.85 11.89 -7.79
CA MET A 338 16.60 11.15 -7.68
C MET A 338 16.58 9.90 -8.58
N LYS A 339 17.19 9.96 -9.77
CA LYS A 339 17.34 8.79 -10.65
C LYS A 339 18.21 7.71 -10.01
N GLU A 340 19.34 8.11 -9.41
CA GLU A 340 20.20 7.20 -8.66
C GLU A 340 19.45 6.59 -7.47
N LEU A 341 18.71 7.39 -6.71
CA LEU A 341 17.89 6.91 -5.60
C LEU A 341 16.86 5.86 -6.05
N VAL A 342 16.20 6.06 -7.20
CA VAL A 342 15.23 5.10 -7.75
C VAL A 342 15.90 3.77 -8.08
N GLU A 343 17.07 3.80 -8.70
CA GLU A 343 17.83 2.57 -9.03
C GLU A 343 18.34 1.85 -7.77
N LEU A 344 18.79 2.59 -6.75
CA LEU A 344 19.21 2.02 -5.47
C LEU A 344 18.03 1.40 -4.70
N ALA A 345 16.87 2.05 -4.71
CA ALA A 345 15.67 1.58 -4.01
C ALA A 345 15.01 0.39 -4.72
N TYR A 346 15.11 0.33 -6.05
CA TYR A 346 14.50 -0.71 -6.88
C TYR A 346 15.43 -1.14 -8.03
N PRO A 347 16.52 -1.84 -7.70
CA PRO A 347 17.47 -2.29 -8.71
C PRO A 347 16.76 -3.18 -9.72
N THR A 348 16.86 -2.83 -11.00
CA THR A 348 16.37 -3.70 -12.07
C THR A 348 17.16 -5.00 -12.02
N ALA A 349 16.46 -6.14 -11.97
CA ALA A 349 17.13 -7.44 -11.94
C ALA A 349 18.00 -7.56 -13.21
N LYS A 350 19.33 -7.65 -13.04
CA LYS A 350 20.22 -8.02 -14.14
C LYS A 350 19.69 -9.36 -14.69
N PRO A 351 19.44 -9.49 -16.01
CA PRO A 351 19.03 -10.76 -16.57
C PRO A 351 20.05 -11.82 -16.15
N ALA A 352 19.57 -12.89 -15.50
CA ALA A 352 20.42 -13.99 -15.05
C ALA A 352 21.33 -14.40 -16.21
N ALA A 353 22.64 -14.34 -15.99
CA ALA A 353 23.63 -14.75 -16.98
C ALA A 353 23.21 -16.12 -17.53
N LYS A 354 22.96 -16.19 -18.85
CA LYS A 354 22.66 -17.44 -19.53
C LYS A 354 23.71 -18.45 -19.11
N LYS A 355 23.33 -19.49 -18.35
CA LYS A 355 24.19 -20.63 -18.07
C LYS A 355 24.76 -21.08 -19.42
N GLU A 356 26.07 -20.94 -19.59
CA GLU A 356 26.75 -21.43 -20.78
C GLU A 356 26.39 -22.90 -20.96
N LYS A 357 25.73 -23.21 -22.08
CA LYS A 357 25.55 -24.59 -22.50
C LYS A 357 26.95 -25.18 -22.71
N LYS A 358 27.42 -26.02 -21.78
CA LYS A 358 28.59 -26.87 -22.00
C LYS A 358 28.41 -27.60 -23.34
N LYS A 359 29.20 -27.22 -24.34
CA LYS A 359 29.31 -27.95 -25.61
C LYS A 359 29.75 -29.38 -25.29
N LYS A 360 28.91 -30.37 -25.59
CA LYS A 360 29.34 -31.76 -25.73
C LYS A 360 30.28 -31.82 -26.94
N VAL A 361 31.56 -32.08 -26.71
CA VAL A 361 32.50 -32.50 -27.76
C VAL A 361 32.40 -34.03 -27.88
N LYS A 362 32.18 -34.52 -29.11
CA LYS A 362 32.15 -35.93 -29.50
C LYS A 362 33.47 -36.29 -30.20
N GLY A 363 34.05 -37.44 -29.84
CA GLY A 363 35.11 -38.18 -30.57
C GLY A 363 36.54 -37.86 -30.12
N GLN A 364 37.50 -38.79 -29.96
CA GLN A 364 37.64 -40.18 -30.43
C GLN A 364 38.63 -40.98 -29.53
N ASN A 365 38.53 -42.31 -29.63
CA ASN A 365 39.22 -43.41 -28.94
C ASN A 365 40.76 -43.38 -28.86
N LYS A 366 41.32 -44.06 -27.85
CA LYS A 366 42.24 -45.21 -28.03
C LYS A 366 42.36 -46.10 -26.78
N GLU A 367 42.55 -47.39 -27.07
CA GLU A 367 42.48 -48.60 -26.23
C GLU A 367 43.62 -48.76 -25.20
N ASN A 368 43.36 -49.52 -24.14
CA ASN A 368 44.19 -50.68 -23.77
C ASN A 368 43.45 -51.64 -22.79
N GLU A 369 43.79 -52.92 -22.90
CA GLU A 369 43.05 -54.13 -22.54
C GLU A 369 43.12 -54.61 -21.06
N ALA A 370 41.96 -55.11 -20.56
CA ALA A 370 41.62 -56.39 -19.87
C ALA A 370 42.54 -57.08 -18.80
N PRO A 371 42.10 -58.12 -18.02
CA PRO A 371 40.78 -58.81 -17.96
C PRO A 371 40.17 -59.19 -16.57
N LYS A 372 38.84 -59.39 -16.58
CA LYS A 372 37.91 -60.33 -15.87
C LYS A 372 38.20 -60.99 -14.49
N ALA A 373 37.15 -61.02 -13.63
CA ALA A 373 36.68 -62.23 -12.92
C ALA A 373 35.23 -62.10 -12.36
N ASN A 374 34.50 -63.22 -12.32
CA ASN A 374 33.08 -63.48 -11.97
C ASN A 374 32.73 -63.36 -10.47
N GLY A 375 31.42 -63.33 -10.15
CA GLY A 375 30.91 -63.95 -8.92
C GLY A 375 29.55 -63.45 -8.40
N ASP A 376 28.54 -64.32 -8.46
CA ASP A 376 27.21 -64.22 -7.85
C ASP A 376 27.20 -63.97 -6.33
N ALA A 377 26.12 -63.35 -5.81
CA ALA A 377 25.27 -63.91 -4.73
C ALA A 377 24.40 -62.84 -4.02
N LYS A 378 23.13 -63.17 -3.83
CA LYS A 378 22.16 -62.59 -2.87
C LYS A 378 22.18 -63.45 -1.59
N PRO A 379 21.87 -62.92 -0.39
CA PRO A 379 20.58 -63.26 0.28
C PRO A 379 19.95 -62.03 1.00
N ALA A 380 18.61 -61.86 1.10
CA ALA A 380 17.65 -62.42 2.10
C ALA A 380 17.99 -61.99 3.54
N ALA A 381 17.11 -61.61 4.49
CA ALA A 381 15.66 -61.43 4.70
C ALA A 381 15.56 -60.44 5.92
N GLU A 382 14.46 -59.79 6.30
CA GLU A 382 13.29 -60.25 7.11
C GLU A 382 12.37 -59.00 7.27
N THR A 383 11.07 -58.97 6.95
CA THR A 383 9.87 -59.45 7.70
C THR A 383 9.87 -59.05 9.19
N ALA A 384 8.83 -58.46 9.83
CA ALA A 384 7.45 -58.12 9.51
C ALA A 384 6.90 -57.18 10.65
N PRO A 385 5.60 -57.12 11.03
CA PRO A 385 4.74 -55.97 10.74
C PRO A 385 3.97 -55.38 11.96
N ALA A 386 2.97 -54.55 11.63
CA ALA A 386 2.04 -53.75 12.42
C ALA A 386 1.25 -54.43 13.55
N ALA A 387 0.73 -53.60 14.46
CA ALA A 387 -0.45 -53.88 15.28
C ALA A 387 -1.28 -52.58 15.52
N GLU A 388 -2.46 -52.52 14.89
CA GLU A 388 -3.73 -52.01 15.46
C GLU A 388 -4.03 -52.78 16.78
N THR A 389 -4.80 -52.36 17.78
CA THR A 389 -5.95 -51.46 18.01
C THR A 389 -6.15 -51.39 19.54
N ALA A 390 -6.87 -50.40 20.08
CA ALA A 390 -7.99 -50.59 21.03
C ALA A 390 -8.38 -49.31 21.79
N GLU A 391 -9.69 -49.10 21.85
CA GLU A 391 -10.47 -48.10 22.60
C GLU A 391 -10.47 -48.27 24.14
N LYS A 392 -11.06 -47.23 24.77
CA LYS A 392 -11.74 -47.10 26.09
C LYS A 392 -10.88 -46.39 27.15
N GLN A 393 -11.37 -45.36 27.86
CA GLN A 393 -12.72 -44.92 28.22
C GLN A 393 -12.89 -43.40 28.10
#